data_AF-A0A0B8NPU8-F1
#
_entry.id   AF-A0A0B8NPU8-F1
#
_cell.length_a   1.000
_cell.length_b   1.000
_cell.length_c   1.000
_cell.angle_alpha   90.00
_cell.angle_beta   90.00
_cell.angle_gamma   90.00
#
_symmetry.space_group_name_H-M   'P 1'
#
loop_
_entity.id
_entity.type
_entity.pdbx_description
1 polymer ?
#
loop_
_entity_poly.entity_id
_entity_poly.type
_entity_poly.pdbx_seq_one_letter_code
_entity_poly.pdbx_strand_id
1 'polypeptide(L)'
;MMTEIDDAFWSIDKQRIRKEYEAQITSLQAQLNKLVDGGLEVNQDASFTFSAIDEQYKLMLEMVDDKIALKESEISKLETIVSAQQRAASNSLVARNRQIDSAFISEKTRLESVGEKVENEFDSTREEIDAIKDENFELKQKIRHLDTDIEQMYLSNQIYRMASHIDGTKELDEIKPTTVTLVAVVWFGSLAFICAIIGPILVLASLHLKSRAEKMEQEQGEPSFQAS
;
A
#
# COMPACT_ATOMS: atom_id res chain seq x y z
N MET A 1 -49.59 -15.41 4.77
CA MET A 1 -50.95 -14.92 4.49
C MET A 1 -51.49 -15.37 3.13
N MET A 2 -50.67 -15.67 2.12
CA MET A 2 -51.14 -16.29 0.86
C MET A 2 -51.37 -17.81 0.98
N THR A 3 -50.60 -18.50 1.82
CA THR A 3 -50.66 -19.96 2.04
C THR A 3 -51.93 -20.42 2.75
N GLU A 4 -52.47 -19.62 3.69
CA GLU A 4 -53.67 -19.98 4.45
C GLU A 4 -54.97 -19.89 3.63
N ILE A 5 -55.00 -19.01 2.62
CA ILE A 5 -56.19 -18.82 1.77
C ILE A 5 -56.29 -19.93 0.71
N ASP A 6 -55.15 -20.37 0.15
CA ASP A 6 -55.10 -21.52 -0.76
C ASP A 6 -55.45 -22.82 -0.02
N ASP A 7 -54.88 -23.07 1.17
CA ASP A 7 -55.21 -24.27 1.96
C ASP A 7 -56.70 -24.33 2.33
N ALA A 8 -57.33 -23.19 2.62
CA ALA A 8 -58.75 -23.12 2.94
C ALA A 8 -59.64 -23.44 1.71
N PHE A 9 -59.33 -22.91 0.53
CA PHE A 9 -60.11 -23.16 -0.68
C PHE A 9 -60.05 -24.64 -1.12
N TRP A 10 -58.86 -25.25 -1.09
CA TRP A 10 -58.67 -26.67 -1.40
C TRP A 10 -59.32 -27.60 -0.36
N SER A 11 -59.43 -27.17 0.91
CA SER A 11 -60.07 -27.96 1.96
C SER A 11 -61.60 -28.05 1.79
N ILE A 12 -62.24 -26.97 1.33
CA ILE A 12 -63.70 -26.88 1.18
C ILE A 12 -64.18 -27.75 0.03
N ASP A 13 -63.49 -27.71 -1.12
CA ASP A 13 -63.87 -28.51 -2.29
C ASP A 13 -63.64 -30.01 -2.03
N LYS A 14 -62.52 -30.35 -1.37
CA LYS A 14 -62.22 -31.72 -0.92
C LYS A 14 -63.23 -32.27 0.09
N GLN A 15 -63.82 -31.41 0.93
CA GLN A 15 -64.87 -31.82 1.87
C GLN A 15 -66.22 -32.03 1.19
N ARG A 16 -66.60 -31.14 0.26
CA ARG A 16 -67.84 -31.29 -0.51
C ARG A 16 -67.84 -32.57 -1.35
N ILE A 17 -66.74 -32.80 -2.06
CA ILE A 17 -66.56 -33.99 -2.92
C ILE A 17 -66.55 -35.27 -2.08
N ARG A 18 -65.90 -35.29 -0.90
CA ARG A 18 -65.96 -36.43 0.02
C ARG A 18 -67.37 -36.74 0.50
N LYS A 19 -68.14 -35.72 0.83
CA LYS A 19 -69.52 -35.86 1.28
C LYS A 19 -70.42 -36.43 0.17
N GLU A 20 -70.19 -36.02 -1.07
CA GLU A 20 -70.87 -36.57 -2.25
C GLU A 20 -70.47 -38.04 -2.50
N TYR A 21 -69.20 -38.40 -2.33
CA TYR A 21 -68.74 -39.79 -2.44
C TYR A 21 -69.27 -40.70 -1.33
N GLU A 22 -69.31 -40.22 -0.08
CA GLU A 22 -69.87 -40.98 1.04
C GLU A 22 -71.37 -41.24 0.84
N ALA A 23 -72.10 -40.26 0.30
CA ALA A 23 -73.51 -40.42 -0.04
C ALA A 23 -73.72 -41.46 -1.15
N GLN A 24 -72.88 -41.45 -2.20
CA GLN A 24 -72.98 -42.42 -3.29
C GLN A 24 -72.62 -43.83 -2.84
N ILE A 25 -71.55 -44.01 -2.05
CA ILE A 25 -71.17 -45.31 -1.47
C ILE A 25 -72.29 -45.88 -0.60
N THR A 26 -72.93 -45.04 0.22
CA THR A 26 -74.06 -45.44 1.07
C THR A 26 -75.26 -45.89 0.23
N SER A 27 -75.57 -45.14 -0.84
CA SER A 27 -76.65 -45.50 -1.76
C SER A 27 -76.37 -46.80 -2.52
N LEU A 28 -75.10 -47.07 -2.85
CA LEU A 28 -74.65 -48.28 -3.54
C LEU A 28 -74.65 -49.49 -2.62
N GLN A 29 -74.23 -49.34 -1.35
CA GLN A 29 -74.34 -50.40 -0.34
C GLN A 29 -75.81 -50.77 -0.06
N ALA A 30 -76.71 -49.78 -0.09
CA ALA A 30 -78.14 -50.03 0.04
C ALA A 30 -78.72 -50.81 -1.17
N GLN A 31 -78.23 -50.55 -2.38
CA GLN A 31 -78.63 -51.30 -3.59
C GLN A 31 -78.04 -52.71 -3.61
N LEU A 32 -76.78 -52.87 -3.17
CA LEU A 32 -76.13 -54.17 -3.05
C LEU A 32 -76.82 -55.06 -2.03
N ASN A 33 -77.19 -54.52 -0.86
CA ASN A 33 -77.94 -55.26 0.15
C ASN A 33 -79.32 -55.68 -0.37
N LYS A 34 -80.01 -54.87 -1.18
CA LYS A 34 -81.25 -55.28 -1.83
C LYS A 34 -81.07 -56.40 -2.85
N LEU A 35 -79.93 -56.44 -3.54
CA LEU A 35 -79.59 -57.52 -4.48
C LEU A 35 -79.21 -58.82 -3.75
N VAL A 36 -78.47 -58.73 -2.65
CA VAL A 36 -78.04 -59.88 -1.84
C VAL A 36 -79.23 -60.52 -1.10
N ASP A 37 -80.18 -59.71 -0.62
CA ASP A 37 -81.42 -60.18 0.02
C ASP A 37 -82.41 -60.81 -0.99
N GLY A 38 -82.21 -60.56 -2.30
CA GLY A 38 -82.98 -61.16 -3.40
C GLY A 38 -82.42 -62.46 -3.96
N GLY A 39 -81.31 -62.99 -3.41
CA GLY A 39 -80.62 -64.13 -4.00
C GLY A 39 -81.13 -65.49 -3.52
N LEU A 40 -82.07 -66.11 -4.24
CA LEU A 40 -82.07 -67.57 -4.53
C LEU A 40 -83.22 -68.02 -5.48
N GLU A 41 -83.45 -67.35 -6.61
CA GLU A 41 -84.10 -68.00 -7.76
C GLU A 41 -83.32 -67.74 -9.05
N VAL A 42 -82.84 -68.81 -9.66
CA VAL A 42 -82.08 -68.80 -10.92
C VAL A 42 -83.07 -68.64 -12.08
N ASN A 43 -83.31 -67.41 -12.55
CA ASN A 43 -83.89 -67.17 -13.88
C ASN A 43 -83.75 -65.70 -14.34
N GLN A 44 -83.27 -65.47 -15.58
CA GLN A 44 -83.26 -64.22 -16.36
C GLN A 44 -82.62 -62.92 -15.77
N ASP A 45 -82.33 -62.82 -14.48
CA ASP A 45 -81.78 -61.61 -13.83
C ASP A 45 -80.27 -61.37 -14.03
N ALA A 46 -79.53 -62.32 -14.59
CA ALA A 46 -78.10 -62.18 -14.86
C ALA A 46 -77.77 -60.99 -15.80
N SER A 47 -78.72 -60.63 -16.68
CA SER A 47 -78.61 -59.47 -17.58
C SER A 47 -78.69 -58.13 -16.81
N PHE A 48 -79.60 -58.02 -15.84
CA PHE A 48 -79.73 -56.84 -14.98
C PHE A 48 -78.55 -56.71 -14.01
N THR A 49 -78.03 -57.82 -13.46
CA THR A 49 -76.82 -57.78 -12.64
C THR A 49 -75.59 -57.36 -13.43
N PHE A 50 -75.47 -57.76 -14.70
CA PHE A 50 -74.37 -57.34 -15.56
C PHE A 50 -74.45 -55.85 -15.92
N SER A 51 -75.65 -55.34 -16.23
CA SER A 51 -75.86 -53.92 -16.51
C SER A 51 -75.56 -53.02 -15.31
N ALA A 52 -75.93 -53.44 -14.10
CA ALA A 52 -75.64 -52.67 -12.88
C ALA A 52 -74.14 -52.66 -12.54
N ILE A 53 -73.44 -53.77 -12.80
CA ILE A 53 -71.99 -53.88 -12.65
C ILE A 53 -71.27 -53.03 -13.72
N ASP A 54 -71.74 -53.03 -14.96
CA ASP A 54 -71.18 -52.21 -16.04
C ASP A 54 -71.33 -50.71 -15.76
N GLU A 55 -72.49 -50.29 -15.27
CA GLU A 55 -72.74 -48.91 -14.83
C GLU A 55 -71.84 -48.52 -13.64
N GLN A 56 -71.60 -49.45 -12.71
CA GLN A 56 -70.67 -49.25 -11.60
C GLN A 56 -69.21 -49.08 -12.08
N TYR A 57 -68.75 -49.92 -13.00
CA TYR A 57 -67.40 -49.79 -13.58
C TYR A 57 -67.25 -48.49 -14.36
N LYS A 58 -68.29 -48.08 -15.09
CA LYS A 58 -68.31 -46.81 -15.82
C LYS A 58 -68.18 -45.60 -14.90
N LEU A 59 -68.93 -45.57 -13.80
CA LEU A 59 -68.84 -44.50 -12.79
C LEU A 59 -67.46 -44.46 -12.13
N MET A 60 -66.89 -45.62 -11.79
CA MET A 60 -65.52 -45.69 -11.26
C MET A 60 -64.48 -45.21 -12.27
N LEU A 61 -64.67 -45.49 -13.56
CA LEU A 61 -63.80 -45.02 -14.63
C LEU A 61 -63.85 -43.48 -14.74
N GLU A 62 -65.05 -42.92 -14.76
CA GLU A 62 -65.27 -41.46 -14.80
C GLU A 62 -64.64 -40.77 -13.58
N MET A 63 -64.81 -41.34 -12.38
CA MET A 63 -64.14 -40.84 -11.17
C MET A 63 -62.61 -40.90 -11.25
N VAL A 64 -62.05 -41.94 -11.87
CA VAL A 64 -60.60 -42.07 -12.06
C VAL A 64 -60.11 -41.04 -13.07
N ASP A 65 -60.85 -40.81 -14.15
CA ASP A 65 -60.54 -39.80 -15.17
C ASP A 65 -60.58 -38.39 -14.59
N ASP A 66 -61.60 -38.05 -13.80
CA ASP A 66 -61.69 -36.76 -13.10
C ASP A 66 -60.51 -36.55 -12.14
N LYS A 67 -60.12 -37.61 -11.43
CA LYS A 67 -58.97 -37.57 -10.52
C LYS A 67 -57.65 -37.40 -11.27
N ILE A 68 -57.51 -38.01 -12.45
CA ILE A 68 -56.36 -37.83 -13.32
C ILE A 68 -56.31 -36.38 -13.81
N ALA A 69 -57.43 -35.84 -14.31
CA ALA A 69 -57.51 -34.46 -14.78
C ALA A 69 -57.15 -33.44 -13.68
N LEU A 70 -57.62 -33.67 -12.45
CA LEU A 70 -57.26 -32.84 -11.30
C LEU A 70 -55.77 -32.94 -10.97
N LYS A 71 -55.20 -34.15 -10.95
CA LYS A 71 -53.77 -34.34 -10.69
C LYS A 71 -52.89 -33.73 -11.78
N GLU A 72 -53.33 -33.77 -13.03
CA GLU A 72 -52.63 -33.14 -14.15
C GLU A 72 -52.65 -31.61 -14.05
N SER A 73 -53.78 -31.03 -13.59
CA SER A 73 -53.86 -29.60 -13.28
C SER A 73 -52.93 -29.20 -12.12
N GLU A 74 -52.86 -30.01 -11.06
CA GLU A 74 -51.93 -29.78 -9.94
C GLU A 74 -50.47 -29.84 -10.42
N ILE A 75 -50.11 -30.83 -11.23
CA ILE A 75 -48.76 -30.97 -11.81
C ILE A 75 -48.41 -29.75 -12.65
N SER A 76 -49.32 -29.29 -13.52
CA SER A 76 -49.09 -28.10 -14.35
C SER A 76 -48.85 -26.82 -13.54
N LYS A 77 -49.61 -26.63 -12.45
CA LYS A 77 -49.40 -25.51 -11.52
C LYS A 77 -48.03 -25.61 -10.83
N LEU A 78 -47.67 -26.79 -10.34
CA LEU A 78 -46.37 -27.03 -9.71
C LEU A 78 -45.22 -26.77 -10.70
N GLU A 79 -45.32 -27.24 -11.94
CA GLU A 79 -44.32 -27.02 -12.98
C GLU A 79 -44.13 -25.53 -13.29
N THR A 80 -45.22 -24.77 -13.33
CA THR A 80 -45.17 -23.31 -13.50
C THR A 80 -44.46 -22.63 -12.33
N ILE A 81 -44.77 -23.03 -11.10
CA ILE A 81 -44.12 -22.47 -9.90
C ILE A 81 -42.63 -22.82 -9.86
N VAL A 82 -42.28 -24.09 -10.11
CA VAL A 82 -40.90 -24.57 -10.10
C VAL A 82 -40.08 -23.86 -11.16
N SER A 83 -40.59 -23.73 -12.39
CA SER A 83 -39.90 -23.03 -13.47
C SER A 83 -39.74 -21.53 -13.19
N ALA A 84 -40.74 -20.88 -12.61
CA ALA A 84 -40.65 -19.48 -12.18
C ALA A 84 -39.61 -19.30 -11.06
N GLN A 85 -39.60 -20.19 -10.06
CA GLN A 85 -38.64 -20.18 -8.96
C GLN A 85 -37.21 -20.44 -9.46
N GLN A 86 -37.03 -21.38 -10.39
CA GLN A 86 -35.74 -21.68 -10.99
C GLN A 86 -35.20 -20.49 -11.79
N ARG A 87 -36.06 -19.79 -12.53
CA ARG A 87 -35.68 -18.54 -13.24
C ARG A 87 -35.31 -17.43 -12.25
N ALA A 88 -36.10 -17.24 -11.19
CA ALA A 88 -35.80 -16.24 -10.17
C ALA A 88 -34.47 -16.53 -9.45
N ALA A 89 -34.25 -17.80 -9.08
CA ALA A 89 -32.98 -18.24 -8.49
C ALA A 89 -31.82 -18.01 -9.46
N SER A 90 -31.93 -18.45 -10.71
CA SER A 90 -30.89 -18.25 -11.73
C SER A 90 -30.57 -16.76 -11.94
N ASN A 91 -31.58 -15.90 -12.08
CA ASN A 91 -31.39 -14.46 -12.22
C ASN A 91 -30.70 -13.85 -10.99
N SER A 92 -31.09 -14.29 -9.78
CA SER A 92 -30.46 -13.82 -8.55
C SER A 92 -28.99 -14.26 -8.44
N LEU A 93 -28.65 -15.46 -8.90
CA LEU A 93 -27.29 -15.97 -8.94
C LEU A 93 -26.45 -15.21 -9.97
N VAL A 94 -26.98 -14.95 -11.16
CA VAL A 94 -26.30 -14.14 -12.19
C VAL A 94 -26.08 -12.71 -11.70
N ALA A 95 -27.07 -12.11 -11.03
CA ALA A 95 -26.92 -10.77 -10.45
C ALA A 95 -25.84 -10.73 -9.36
N ARG A 96 -25.81 -11.73 -8.47
CA ARG A 96 -24.74 -11.87 -7.46
C ARG A 96 -23.37 -12.08 -8.10
N ASN A 97 -23.27 -12.91 -9.13
CA ASN A 97 -22.01 -13.14 -9.81
C ASN A 97 -21.47 -11.84 -10.43
N ARG A 98 -22.33 -11.08 -11.12
CA ARG A 98 -21.96 -9.76 -11.66
C ARG A 98 -21.50 -8.79 -10.58
N GLN A 99 -22.16 -8.77 -9.42
CA GLN A 99 -21.74 -7.95 -8.29
C GLN A 99 -20.36 -8.37 -7.78
N ILE A 100 -20.13 -9.67 -7.59
CA ILE A 100 -18.84 -10.22 -7.17
C ILE A 100 -17.75 -9.86 -8.19
N ASP A 101 -18.01 -10.07 -9.48
CA ASP A 101 -17.07 -9.75 -10.56
C ASP A 101 -16.74 -8.25 -10.55
N SER A 102 -17.75 -7.39 -10.42
CA SER A 102 -17.53 -5.93 -10.35
C SER A 102 -16.74 -5.50 -9.11
N ALA A 103 -17.02 -6.10 -7.96
CA ALA A 103 -16.30 -5.84 -6.71
C ALA A 103 -14.85 -6.31 -6.83
N PHE A 104 -14.63 -7.52 -7.36
CA PHE A 104 -13.31 -8.08 -7.61
C PHE A 104 -12.48 -7.21 -8.57
N ILE A 105 -13.08 -6.77 -9.68
CA ILE A 105 -12.43 -5.87 -10.63
C ILE A 105 -12.08 -4.55 -9.96
N SER A 106 -13.01 -3.94 -9.22
CA SER A 106 -12.75 -2.66 -8.54
C SER A 106 -11.64 -2.76 -7.50
N GLU A 107 -11.59 -3.86 -6.75
CA GLU A 107 -10.56 -4.10 -5.75
C GLU A 107 -9.21 -4.40 -6.40
N LYS A 108 -9.20 -5.16 -7.49
CA LYS A 108 -7.98 -5.39 -8.29
C LYS A 108 -7.42 -4.07 -8.80
N THR A 109 -8.24 -3.22 -9.42
CA THR A 109 -7.81 -1.90 -9.91
C THR A 109 -7.35 -1.01 -8.77
N ARG A 110 -8.01 -1.06 -7.61
CA ARG A 110 -7.57 -0.34 -6.41
C ARG A 110 -6.18 -0.81 -5.97
N LEU A 111 -5.95 -2.12 -5.87
CA LEU A 111 -4.67 -2.70 -5.49
C LEU A 111 -3.57 -2.37 -6.50
N GLU A 112 -3.85 -2.43 -7.80
CA GLU A 112 -2.91 -2.02 -8.85
C GLU A 112 -2.54 -0.54 -8.72
N SER A 113 -3.51 0.35 -8.51
CA SER A 113 -3.24 1.78 -8.33
C SER A 113 -2.47 2.10 -7.05
N VAL A 114 -2.67 1.32 -5.99
CA VAL A 114 -1.88 1.46 -4.74
C VAL A 114 -0.47 0.94 -4.96
N GLY A 115 -0.31 -0.19 -5.66
CA GLY A 115 0.99 -0.73 -6.05
C GLY A 115 1.80 0.27 -6.86
N GLU A 116 1.20 0.86 -7.89
CA GLU A 116 1.84 1.87 -8.74
C GLU A 116 2.24 3.13 -7.96
N LYS A 117 1.40 3.60 -7.03
CA LYS A 117 1.74 4.73 -6.16
C LYS A 117 2.93 4.42 -5.27
N VAL A 118 2.92 3.24 -4.64
CA VAL A 118 4.00 2.80 -3.77
C VAL A 118 5.29 2.66 -4.56
N GLU A 119 5.25 2.09 -5.77
CA GLU A 119 6.41 1.98 -6.66
C GLU A 119 6.96 3.36 -7.06
N ASN A 120 6.10 4.31 -7.44
CA ASN A 120 6.50 5.68 -7.73
C ASN A 120 7.10 6.40 -6.51
N GLU A 121 6.53 6.21 -5.32
CA GLU A 121 7.09 6.76 -4.08
C GLU A 121 8.46 6.15 -3.74
N PHE A 122 8.64 4.83 -3.96
CA PHE A 122 9.92 4.16 -3.79
C PHE A 122 10.97 4.67 -4.78
N ASP A 123 10.61 4.85 -6.05
CA ASP A 123 11.53 5.38 -7.06
C ASP A 123 11.93 6.82 -6.76
N SER A 124 10.98 7.68 -6.36
CA SER A 124 11.27 9.05 -5.94
C SER A 124 12.18 9.09 -4.70
N THR A 125 11.93 8.22 -3.71
CA THR A 125 12.77 8.14 -2.51
C THR A 125 14.17 7.64 -2.86
N ARG A 126 14.29 6.71 -3.80
CA ARG A 126 15.58 6.20 -4.27
C ARG A 126 16.40 7.27 -4.97
N GLU A 127 15.76 8.07 -5.82
CA GLU A 127 16.39 9.22 -6.48
C GLU A 127 16.89 10.24 -5.44
N GLU A 128 16.09 10.54 -4.41
CA GLU A 128 16.50 11.44 -3.32
C GLU A 128 17.68 10.87 -2.52
N ILE A 129 17.68 9.57 -2.21
CA ILE A 129 18.79 8.90 -1.53
C ILE A 129 20.08 8.98 -2.35
N ASP A 130 20.00 8.74 -3.66
CA ASP A 130 21.17 8.81 -4.54
C ASP A 130 21.69 10.26 -4.63
N ALA A 131 20.80 11.26 -4.73
CA ALA A 131 21.18 12.67 -4.70
C ALA A 131 21.88 13.07 -3.38
N ILE A 132 21.33 12.67 -2.23
CA ILE A 132 21.94 12.92 -0.91
C ILE A 132 23.30 12.21 -0.79
N LYS A 133 23.44 11.02 -1.38
CA LYS A 133 24.71 10.27 -1.36
C LYS A 133 25.78 10.98 -2.19
N ASP A 134 25.41 11.53 -3.33
CA ASP A 134 26.31 12.32 -4.18
C ASP A 134 26.72 13.61 -3.47
N GLU A 135 25.79 14.33 -2.86
CA GLU A 135 26.10 15.53 -2.05
C GLU A 135 27.05 15.20 -0.89
N ASN A 136 26.79 14.10 -0.17
CA ASN A 136 27.69 13.63 0.90
C ASN A 136 29.08 13.28 0.38
N PHE A 137 29.18 12.70 -0.82
CA PHE A 137 30.46 12.40 -1.44
C PHE A 137 31.23 13.69 -1.78
N GLU A 138 30.55 14.67 -2.38
CA GLU A 138 31.14 15.98 -2.67
C GLU A 138 31.61 16.70 -1.39
N LEU A 139 30.77 16.72 -0.35
CA LEU A 139 31.13 17.33 0.93
C LEU A 139 32.34 16.64 1.56
N LYS A 140 32.39 15.31 1.56
CA LYS A 140 33.57 14.55 2.02
C LYS A 140 34.81 14.87 1.19
N GLN A 141 34.66 15.07 -0.12
CA GLN A 141 35.78 15.46 -0.97
C GLN A 141 36.25 16.89 -0.65
N LYS A 142 35.32 17.84 -0.46
CA LYS A 142 35.64 19.22 -0.05
C LYS A 142 36.35 19.25 1.30
N ILE A 143 35.90 18.47 2.28
CA ILE A 143 36.57 18.32 3.58
C ILE A 143 38.00 17.81 3.41
N ARG A 144 38.21 16.73 2.66
CA ARG A 144 39.57 16.20 2.42
C ARG A 144 40.50 17.20 1.71
N HIS A 145 39.97 17.95 0.74
CA HIS A 145 40.75 19.01 0.10
C HIS A 145 41.11 20.11 1.10
N LEU A 146 40.14 20.56 1.90
CA LEU A 146 40.37 21.57 2.92
C LEU A 146 41.40 21.10 3.96
N ASP A 147 41.32 19.85 4.42
CA ASP A 147 42.30 19.26 5.34
C ASP A 147 43.71 19.26 4.73
N THR A 148 43.82 18.90 3.45
CA THR A 148 45.10 18.92 2.71
C THR A 148 45.63 20.34 2.58
N ASP A 149 44.78 21.31 2.25
CA ASP A 149 45.14 22.72 2.12
C ASP A 149 45.60 23.29 3.48
N ILE A 150 44.89 22.95 4.56
CA ILE A 150 45.26 23.31 5.94
C ILE A 150 46.62 22.69 6.30
N GLU A 151 46.86 21.42 5.97
CA GLU A 151 48.15 20.77 6.22
C GLU A 151 49.30 21.45 5.44
N GLN A 152 49.06 21.85 4.18
CA GLN A 152 50.03 22.63 3.41
C GLN A 152 50.28 24.02 4.00
N MET A 153 49.25 24.72 4.47
CA MET A 153 49.40 26.00 5.17
C MET A 153 50.19 25.84 6.48
N TYR A 154 50.00 24.73 7.22
CA TYR A 154 50.78 24.40 8.39
C TYR A 154 52.27 24.17 8.06
N LEU A 155 52.56 23.37 7.04
CA LEU A 155 53.94 23.08 6.62
C LEU A 155 54.69 24.34 6.15
N SER A 156 53.98 25.27 5.51
CA SER A 156 54.57 26.51 5.00
C SER A 156 54.76 27.60 6.06
N ASN A 157 54.08 27.53 7.21
CA ASN A 157 54.16 28.55 8.26
C ASN A 157 55.01 28.11 9.47
N GLN A 158 56.18 28.74 9.63
CA GLN A 158 57.12 28.45 10.72
C GLN A 158 56.56 28.74 12.12
N ILE A 159 55.68 29.74 12.25
CA ILE A 159 55.09 30.15 13.54
C ILE A 159 54.10 29.08 14.01
N TYR A 160 53.29 28.55 13.09
CA TYR A 160 52.35 27.47 13.37
C TYR A 160 53.06 26.17 13.78
N ARG A 161 54.18 25.84 13.13
CA ARG A 161 55.03 24.69 13.52
C ARG A 161 55.65 24.84 14.91
N MET A 162 56.00 26.06 15.32
CA MET A 162 56.47 26.30 16.69
C MET A 162 55.33 26.23 17.70
N ALA A 163 54.15 26.75 17.36
CA ALA A 163 52.97 26.69 18.22
C ALA A 163 52.48 25.25 18.44
N SER A 164 52.43 24.41 17.41
CA SER A 164 52.06 22.99 17.54
C SER A 164 53.02 22.21 18.44
N HIS A 165 54.31 22.51 18.37
CA HIS A 165 55.32 21.84 19.22
C HIS A 165 55.18 22.21 20.70
N ILE A 166 54.65 23.40 20.99
CA ILE A 166 54.40 23.89 22.35
C ILE A 166 53.08 23.34 22.91
N ASP A 167 52.02 23.25 22.09
CA ASP A 167 50.71 22.71 22.52
C ASP A 167 50.68 21.16 22.52
N GLY A 168 51.62 20.50 21.84
CA GLY A 168 51.73 19.04 21.81
C GLY A 168 50.72 18.34 20.90
N THR A 169 49.89 19.10 20.18
CA THR A 169 48.85 18.60 19.26
C THR A 169 49.36 18.63 17.82
N LYS A 170 49.05 17.56 17.07
CA LYS A 170 49.38 17.44 15.64
C LYS A 170 48.28 18.00 14.74
N GLU A 171 47.06 18.15 15.25
CA GLU A 171 45.90 18.64 14.52
C GLU A 171 45.69 20.13 14.77
N LEU A 172 45.48 20.89 13.69
CA LEU A 172 45.36 22.35 13.72
C LEU A 172 44.11 22.84 14.46
N ASP A 173 43.05 22.05 14.46
CA ASP A 173 41.76 22.38 15.08
C ASP A 173 41.83 22.40 16.62
N GLU A 174 42.87 21.76 17.18
CA GLU A 174 43.11 21.73 18.63
C GLU A 174 44.10 22.80 19.11
N ILE A 175 44.80 23.50 18.20
CA ILE A 175 45.78 24.52 18.60
C ILE A 175 45.05 25.77 19.05
N LYS A 176 45.24 26.17 20.31
CA LYS A 176 44.59 27.39 20.80
C LYS A 176 45.12 28.62 20.05
N PRO A 177 44.25 29.50 19.52
CA PRO A 177 44.69 30.71 18.79
C PRO A 177 45.52 31.65 19.68
N THR A 178 45.37 31.56 20.99
CA THR A 178 46.18 32.26 21.98
C THR A 178 47.65 31.82 21.98
N THR A 179 47.92 30.52 21.76
CA THR A 179 49.28 29.96 21.72
C THR A 179 50.03 30.43 20.48
N VAL A 180 49.36 30.43 19.32
CA VAL A 180 49.92 30.94 18.05
C VAL A 180 50.30 32.42 18.17
N THR A 181 49.43 33.21 18.82
CA THR A 181 49.67 34.65 19.02
C THR A 181 50.88 34.89 19.94
N LEU A 182 51.03 34.12 21.01
CA LEU A 182 52.18 34.23 21.91
C LEU A 182 53.48 33.90 21.18
N VAL A 183 53.51 32.79 20.43
CA VAL A 183 54.68 32.39 19.63
C VAL A 183 55.01 33.45 18.58
N ALA A 184 53.99 34.01 17.91
CA ALA A 184 54.17 35.09 16.95
C ALA A 184 54.81 36.33 17.59
N VAL A 185 54.32 36.76 18.77
CA VAL A 185 54.87 37.91 19.50
C VAL A 185 56.33 37.68 19.88
N VAL A 186 56.68 36.48 20.37
CA VAL A 186 58.07 36.16 20.72
C VAL A 186 58.97 36.14 19.49
N TRP A 187 58.53 35.50 18.41
CA TRP A 187 59.29 35.41 17.16
C TRP A 187 59.52 36.78 16.52
N PHE A 188 58.44 37.53 16.25
CA PHE A 188 58.55 38.87 15.67
C PHE A 188 59.22 39.87 16.62
N GLY A 189 59.00 39.74 17.93
CA GLY A 189 59.67 40.55 18.95
C GLY A 189 61.19 40.34 18.94
N SER A 190 61.66 39.10 18.83
CA SER A 190 63.09 38.80 18.73
C SER A 190 63.71 39.38 17.46
N LEU A 191 63.00 39.31 16.34
CA LEU A 191 63.45 39.86 15.06
C LEU A 191 63.52 41.40 15.10
N ALA A 192 62.50 42.03 15.68
CA ALA A 192 62.46 43.47 15.89
C ALA A 192 63.59 43.95 16.82
N PHE A 193 63.89 43.21 17.88
CA PHE A 193 64.98 43.52 18.81
C PHE A 193 66.35 43.50 18.13
N ILE A 194 66.63 42.49 17.30
CA ILE A 194 67.86 42.41 16.52
C ILE A 194 67.98 43.60 15.58
N CYS A 195 66.91 43.93 14.85
CA CYS A 195 66.88 45.11 13.97
C CYS A 195 67.11 46.42 14.75
N ALA A 196 66.52 46.54 15.94
CA ALA A 196 66.67 47.73 16.79
C ALA A 196 68.10 47.94 17.28
N ILE A 197 68.89 46.88 17.44
CA ILE A 197 70.31 46.97 17.84
C ILE A 197 71.22 47.16 16.61
N ILE A 198 70.97 46.42 15.53
CA ILE A 198 71.80 46.48 14.33
C ILE A 198 71.69 47.86 13.67
N GLY A 199 70.50 48.46 13.64
CA GLY A 199 70.28 49.78 13.01
C GLY A 199 71.25 50.85 13.53
N PRO A 200 71.27 51.15 14.84
CA PRO A 200 72.22 52.09 15.44
C PRO A 200 73.69 51.72 15.22
N ILE A 201 74.05 50.44 15.32
CA ILE A 201 75.43 49.98 15.10
C ILE A 201 75.86 50.25 13.64
N LEU A 202 74.99 49.97 12.66
CA LEU A 202 75.26 50.22 11.25
C LEU A 202 75.43 51.72 10.97
N VAL A 203 74.62 52.56 11.60
CA VAL A 203 74.72 54.03 11.51
C VAL A 203 76.05 54.52 12.09
N LEU A 204 76.43 54.04 13.28
CA LEU A 204 77.71 54.41 13.91
C LEU A 204 78.91 53.95 13.08
N ALA A 205 78.86 52.74 12.53
CA ALA A 205 79.89 52.23 11.63
C ALA A 205 79.98 53.08 10.35
N SER A 206 78.84 53.47 9.76
CA SER A 206 78.78 54.34 8.59
C SER A 206 79.36 55.72 8.86
N LEU A 207 79.03 56.34 10.00
CA LEU A 207 79.59 57.63 10.42
C LEU A 207 81.10 57.54 10.66
N HIS A 208 81.59 56.46 11.26
CA HIS A 208 83.02 56.27 11.48
C HIS A 208 83.77 56.10 10.16
N LEU A 209 83.21 55.33 9.21
CA LEU A 209 83.79 55.16 7.88
C LEU A 209 83.81 56.49 7.11
N LYS A 210 82.72 57.25 7.17
CA LYS A 210 82.61 58.58 6.55
C LYS A 210 83.64 59.55 7.12
N SER A 211 83.79 59.60 8.45
CA SER A 211 84.79 60.45 9.09
C SER A 211 86.23 60.06 8.74
N ARG A 212 86.53 58.76 8.57
CA ARG A 212 87.85 58.32 8.08
C ARG A 212 88.08 58.68 6.61
N ALA A 213 87.07 58.56 5.76
CA ALA A 213 87.15 58.97 4.36
C ALA A 213 87.40 60.49 4.24
N GLU A 214 86.65 61.31 4.99
CA GLU A 214 86.83 62.77 5.02
C GLU A 214 88.23 63.18 5.53
N LYS A 215 88.78 62.47 6.52
CA LYS A 215 90.16 62.70 6.98
C LYS A 215 91.20 62.36 5.92
N MET A 216 91.01 61.28 5.15
CA MET A 216 91.90 60.94 4.04
C MET A 216 91.80 61.94 2.88
N GLU A 217 90.62 62.52 2.62
CA GLU A 217 90.46 63.62 1.65
C GLU A 217 91.13 64.93 2.14
N GLN A 218 91.07 65.23 3.45
CA GLN A 218 91.73 66.41 4.02
C GLN A 218 93.27 66.29 4.04
N GLU A 219 93.82 65.10 4.30
CA GLU A 219 95.27 64.86 4.24
C GLU A 219 95.82 64.89 2.80
N GLN A 220 94.97 64.70 1.79
CA GLN A 220 95.33 64.86 0.37
C GLN A 220 95.04 66.28 -0.19
N GLY A 221 94.40 67.16 0.61
CA GLY A 221 93.74 68.36 0.12
C GLY A 221 94.50 69.69 0.17
N GLU A 222 95.56 69.89 0.96
CA GLU A 222 96.35 71.15 0.96
C GLU A 222 97.58 71.13 1.91
N PRO A 223 98.74 71.76 1.59
CA PRO A 223 99.57 71.63 0.40
C PRO A 223 101.09 71.49 0.73
N SER A 224 101.89 70.92 -0.18
CA SER A 224 103.32 71.24 -0.29
C SER A 224 103.60 71.97 -1.61
N PHE A 225 103.08 73.19 -1.70
CA PHE A 225 103.79 74.28 -2.35
C PHE A 225 104.77 74.82 -1.30
N GLN A 226 106.03 74.36 -1.31
CA GLN A 226 107.17 75.14 -0.80
C GLN A 226 108.51 74.47 -1.14
N ALA A 227 109.34 75.29 -1.78
CA ALA A 227 110.81 75.34 -1.77
C ALA A 227 111.64 74.39 -2.67
N SER A 228 112.20 75.06 -3.70
CA SER A 228 113.56 74.95 -4.27
C SER A 228 113.91 73.79 -5.20
#